data_AF-A0A352KLQ6-F1
#
_entry.id   AF-A0A352KLQ6-F1
#
_cell.length_a   1.000
_cell.length_b   1.000
_cell.length_c   1.000
_cell.angle_alpha   90.00
_cell.angle_beta   90.00
_cell.angle_gamma   90.00
#
_symmetry.space_group_name_H-M   'P 1'
#
loop_
_entity.id
_entity.type
_entity.pdbx_description
1 polymer ?
#
loop_
_entity_poly.entity_id
_entity_poly.type
_entity_poly.pdbx_seq_one_letter_code
_entity_poly.pdbx_strand_id
1 'polypeptide(L)' 'TAKTCSVGAEIAAQIAEQGLLYLCAPIQRVSGFDTVMPLFKLEDYYMPSENRIYSAVKQTMEFA' A
#
# COMPACT_ATOMS: atom_id res chain seq x y z
N THR A 1 7.58 5.98 -2.94
CA THR A 1 8.30 5.40 -1.78
C THR A 1 8.26 3.89 -1.87
N ALA A 2 9.33 3.20 -1.45
CA ALA A 2 9.43 1.74 -1.48
C ALA A 2 8.37 1.07 -0.58
N LYS A 3 7.99 -0.16 -0.90
CA LYS A 3 7.01 -0.92 -0.12
C LYS A 3 7.62 -1.45 1.18
N THR A 4 8.90 -1.81 1.14
CA THR A 4 9.69 -2.33 2.25
C THR A 4 10.39 -1.19 3.01
N CYS A 5 10.48 -1.31 4.34
CA CYS A 5 11.11 -0.32 5.24
C CYS A 5 10.63 1.13 5.02
N SER A 6 9.32 1.31 4.90
CA SER A 6 8.69 2.62 4.70
C SER A 6 7.83 3.01 5.89
N VAL A 7 7.55 4.32 6.01
CA VAL A 7 6.65 4.86 7.03
C VAL A 7 5.26 4.21 6.95
N GLY A 8 4.80 3.85 5.75
CA GLY A 8 3.53 3.13 5.58
C GLY A 8 3.51 1.73 6.21
N ALA A 9 4.67 1.08 6.35
CA ALA A 9 4.77 -0.19 7.07
C ALA A 9 4.64 0.03 8.59
N GLU A 10 5.28 1.08 9.12
CA GLU A 10 5.17 1.46 10.54
C GLU A 10 3.73 1.82 10.93
N ILE A 11 3.07 2.65 10.11
CA ILE A 11 1.66 3.03 10.35
C ILE A 11 0.76 1.79 10.35
N ALA A 12 0.94 0.87 9.40
CA ALA A 12 0.15 -0.36 9.35
C ALA A 12 0.42 -1.28 10.55
N ALA A 13 1.65 -1.37 11.02
CA ALA A 13 2.00 -2.12 12.22
C ALA A 13 1.32 -1.52 13.46
N GLN A 14 1.39 -0.20 13.66
CA GLN A 14 0.74 0.47 14.79
C GLN A 14 -0.78 0.29 14.81
N ILE A 15 -1.43 0.40 13.64
CA ILE A 15 -2.88 0.15 13.53
C ILE A 15 -3.21 -1.31 13.83
N ALA A 16 -2.40 -2.24 13.35
CA ALA A 16 -2.61 -3.66 13.65
C ALA A 16 -2.39 -3.98 15.14
N GLU A 17 -1.41 -3.35 15.80
CA GLU A 17 -1.15 -3.55 17.23
C GLU A 17 -2.27 -2.99 18.12
N GLN A 18 -2.73 -1.77 17.84
CA GLN A 18 -3.71 -1.08 18.69
C GLN A 18 -5.17 -1.41 18.31
N GLY A 19 -5.41 -1.72 17.04
CA GLY A 19 -6.72 -1.83 16.43
C GLY A 19 -7.10 -3.24 15.96
N LEU A 20 -6.35 -4.29 16.34
CA LEU A 20 -6.53 -5.65 15.80
C LEU A 20 -7.99 -6.13 15.80
N LEU A 21 -8.72 -5.87 16.89
CA LEU A 21 -10.10 -6.32 17.08
C LEU A 21 -11.15 -5.44 16.38
N TYR A 22 -10.75 -4.26 15.89
CA TYR A 22 -11.62 -3.30 15.20
C TYR A 22 -11.50 -3.38 13.67
N LEU A 23 -10.51 -4.11 13.15
CA LEU A 23 -10.26 -4.23 11.72
C LEU A 23 -11.24 -5.23 11.09
N CYS A 24 -12.18 -4.73 10.29
CA CYS A 24 -13.08 -5.59 9.49
C CYS A 24 -12.36 -6.25 8.29
N ALA A 25 -11.22 -5.70 7.87
CA ALA A 25 -10.46 -6.18 6.73
C ALA A 25 -8.95 -5.95 6.93
N PRO A 26 -8.09 -6.72 6.22
CA PRO A 26 -6.65 -6.54 6.30
C PRO A 26 -6.22 -5.19 5.72
N ILE A 27 -5.22 -4.57 6.36
CA ILE A 27 -4.68 -3.28 5.96
C ILE A 27 -3.94 -3.43 4.62
N GLN A 28 -4.48 -2.81 3.56
CA GLN A 28 -3.85 -2.76 2.25
C GLN A 28 -2.93 -1.52 2.12
N ARG A 29 -1.73 -1.72 1.55
CA ARG A 29 -0.76 -0.64 1.31
C ARG A 29 -0.42 -0.52 -0.17
N VAL A 30 -0.66 0.66 -0.74
CA VAL A 30 -0.32 0.99 -2.13
C VAL A 30 0.92 1.89 -2.12
N SER A 31 2.03 1.40 -2.67
CA SER A 31 3.33 2.07 -2.69
C SER A 31 4.08 1.79 -4.00
N GLY A 32 5.23 2.45 -4.20
CA GLY A 32 6.13 2.12 -5.30
C GLY A 32 6.70 0.72 -5.13
N PHE A 33 7.25 0.16 -6.21
CA PHE A 33 7.86 -1.17 -6.15
C PHE A 33 9.16 -1.16 -5.33
N ASP A 34 9.59 -2.32 -4.85
CA ASP A 34 10.87 -2.48 -4.15
C ASP A 34 12.03 -2.56 -5.15
N THR A 35 12.14 -1.55 -6.00
CA THR A 35 13.19 -1.42 -7.03
C THR A 35 13.76 -0.02 -6.99
N VAL A 36 14.97 0.15 -7.52
CA VAL A 36 15.56 1.49 -7.70
C VAL A 36 14.64 2.32 -8.60
N MET A 37 14.51 3.61 -8.28
CA MET A 37 13.74 4.56 -9.09
C MET A 37 14.24 4.52 -10.54
N PRO A 38 13.37 4.20 -11.51
CA PRO A 38 13.79 4.10 -12.90
C PRO A 38 13.99 5.49 -13.51
N LEU A 39 14.56 5.53 -14.71
CA LEU A 39 14.70 6.77 -15.49
C LEU A 39 13.32 7.35 -15.85
N PHE A 40 13.26 8.67 -16.07
CA PHE A 40 12.04 9.48 -16.27
C PHE A 40 10.95 8.84 -17.15
N LYS A 41 11.33 8.11 -18.20
CA LYS A 41 10.39 7.43 -19.12
C LYS A 41 9.57 6.30 -18.47
N LEU A 42 10.01 5.78 -17.33
CA LEU A 42 9.40 4.65 -16.61
C LEU A 42 8.87 5.08 -15.23
N GLU A 43 8.96 6.36 -14.89
CA GLU A 43 8.52 6.90 -13.60
C GLU A 43 7.02 6.72 -13.39
N ASP A 44 6.22 6.97 -14.43
CA ASP A 44 4.76 6.81 -14.41
C ASP A 44 4.31 5.39 -14.07
N TYR A 45 5.09 4.38 -14.48
CA TYR A 45 4.80 2.97 -14.19
C TYR A 45 5.24 2.57 -12.77
N TYR A 46 6.26 3.22 -12.24
CA TYR A 46 6.77 2.94 -10.90
C TYR A 46 5.91 3.59 -9.81
N MET A 47 5.39 4.79 -10.09
CA MET A 47 4.52 5.50 -9.17
C MET A 47 3.18 4.77 -8.94
N PRO A 48 2.62 4.85 -7.72
CA PRO A 48 1.30 4.32 -7.45
C PRO A 48 0.24 5.10 -8.25
N SER A 49 -0.38 4.44 -9.22
CA SER A 49 -1.44 5.02 -10.06
C SER A 49 -2.84 4.82 -9.45
N GLU A 50 -3.80 5.61 -9.89
CA GLU A 50 -5.22 5.56 -9.46
C GLU A 50 -5.82 4.15 -9.58
N ASN A 51 -5.53 3.44 -10.68
CA ASN A 51 -6.00 2.07 -10.90
C ASN A 51 -5.53 1.10 -9.81
N ARG A 52 -4.32 1.28 -9.28
CA ARG A 52 -3.78 0.44 -8.19
C ARG A 52 -4.49 0.74 -6.87
N ILE A 53 -4.82 2.00 -6.64
CA ILE A 53 -5.61 2.43 -5.47
C ILE A 53 -7.01 1.82 -5.54
N TYR A 54 -7.70 1.98 -6.67
CA TYR A 54 -9.04 1.43 -6.87
C TYR A 54 -9.09 -0.09 -6.68
N SER A 55 -8.10 -0.80 -7.23
CA SER A 55 -7.99 -2.26 -7.08
C SER A 55 -7.79 -2.67 -5.62
N ALA A 56 -6.96 -1.95 -4.86
CA ALA A 56 -6.73 -2.23 -3.45
C ALA A 56 -7.97 -1.95 -2.59
N VAL A 57 -8.70 -0.86 -2.88
CA VAL A 57 -9.98 -0.55 -2.23
C VAL A 57 -10.99 -1.66 -2.49
N LYS A 58 -11.13 -2.09 -3.75
CA LYS A 58 -12.04 -3.18 -4.11
C LYS A 58 -11.71 -4.48 -3.36
N GLN A 59 -10.44 -4.87 -3.32
CA GLN A 59 -10.00 -6.06 -2.56
C GLN A 59 -10.29 -5.95 -1.06
N THR A 60 -10.16 -4.75 -0.50
CA THR A 60 -10.47 -4.51 0.93
C THR A 60 -11.96 -4.67 1.20
N MET A 61 -12.79 -4.13 0.31
CA MET A 61 -14.25 -4.21 0.42
C MET A 61 -14.81 -5.61 0.13
N GLU A 62 -14.11 -6.43 -0.65
CA GLU A 62 -14.48 -7.84 -0.89
C GLU A 62 -14.20 -8.74 0.31
N PHE A 63 -13.29 -8.34 1.20
CA PHE A 63 -12.96 -9.10 2.41
C PHE A 63 -13.90 -8.79 3.58
N ALA A 64 -14.40 -7.56 3.66
CA ALA A 64 -15.28 -7.07 4.72
C ALA A 64 -16.72 -7.61 4.57
#